data_AF-A0A292GSU9-F1
#
_entry.id   AF-A0A292GSU9-F1
#
_cell.length_a   1.000
_cell.length_b   1.000
_cell.length_c   1.000
_cell.angle_alpha   90.00
_cell.angle_beta   90.00
_cell.angle_gamma   90.00
#
_symmetry.space_group_name_H-M   'P 1'
#
loop_
_entity.id
_entity.type
_entity.pdbx_description
1 polymer ?
#
loop_
_entity_poly.entity_id
_entity_poly.type
_entity_poly.pdbx_seq_one_letter_code
_entity_poly.pdbx_strand_id
1 'polypeptide(L)'
;MCVLYGLISDNTSTANGRLKEFDTLKSESRVQPARPFIQTRYGDDCEAIAAQVLTDVPVQEALQQLQSWNLFLILRPGGASITPSDIVFSEPPRVEA
;
A
#
# COMPACT_ATOMS: atom_id res chain seq x y z
N MET A 1 57.59 -39.16 30.41
CA MET A 1 57.23 -40.03 31.54
C MET A 1 56.02 -39.41 32.22
N CYS A 2 54.91 -40.17 32.30
CA CYS A 2 53.63 -39.95 33.03
C CYS A 2 52.83 -38.64 32.73
N VAL A 3 51.60 -38.55 32.19
CA VAL A 3 50.32 -39.34 32.16
C VAL A 3 49.21 -38.63 32.99
N LEU A 4 48.14 -38.16 32.30
CA LEU A 4 46.70 -38.05 32.69
C LEU A 4 46.31 -37.17 33.92
N TYR A 5 45.12 -36.58 34.12
CA TYR A 5 43.74 -36.65 33.58
C TYR A 5 43.00 -35.34 33.98
N GLY A 6 41.98 -34.92 33.23
CA GLY A 6 41.04 -33.88 33.67
C GLY A 6 39.99 -33.53 32.61
N LEU A 7 38.92 -34.34 32.56
CA LEU A 7 37.81 -34.28 31.61
C LEU A 7 36.82 -33.12 31.88
N ILE A 8 36.40 -32.47 30.80
CA ILE A 8 35.03 -32.01 30.41
C ILE A 8 34.18 -31.27 31.48
N SER A 9 33.86 -29.99 31.23
CA SER A 9 32.50 -29.59 30.83
C SER A 9 32.43 -28.12 30.38
N ASP A 10 31.98 -27.96 29.14
CA ASP A 10 31.06 -26.95 28.62
C ASP A 10 31.26 -25.47 28.96
N ASN A 11 31.67 -24.70 27.96
CA ASN A 11 30.71 -23.80 27.30
C ASN A 11 31.29 -23.36 25.95
N THR A 12 30.84 -24.00 24.87
CA THR A 12 31.13 -23.58 23.51
C THR A 12 30.51 -22.21 23.28
N SER A 13 31.40 -21.20 23.27
CA SER A 13 31.41 -20.06 22.37
C SER A 13 30.22 -19.99 21.40
N THR A 14 29.18 -19.30 21.84
CA THR A 14 28.60 -18.12 21.20
C THR A 14 28.74 -18.00 19.67
N ALA A 15 27.57 -17.84 19.05
CA ALA A 15 27.32 -17.16 17.76
C ALA A 15 27.25 -18.00 16.47
N ASN A 16 26.41 -19.03 16.39
CA ASN A 16 25.93 -19.50 15.07
C ASN A 16 24.48 -20.03 14.99
N GLY A 17 23.65 -19.84 16.02
CA GLY A 17 22.27 -20.36 16.03
C GLY A 17 21.15 -19.35 15.75
N ARG A 18 21.35 -18.05 16.04
CA ARG A 18 20.25 -17.07 16.17
C ARG A 18 20.03 -16.19 14.93
N LEU A 19 20.40 -16.66 13.75
CA LEU A 19 20.12 -15.96 12.49
C LEU A 19 19.27 -16.76 11.50
N LYS A 20 19.00 -18.05 11.74
CA LYS A 20 18.19 -18.86 10.83
C LYS A 20 16.69 -18.83 11.12
N GLU A 21 16.29 -18.30 12.27
CA GLU A 21 14.89 -18.33 12.72
C GLU A 21 14.10 -17.10 12.28
N PHE A 22 14.77 -15.97 12.01
CA PHE A 22 14.13 -14.74 11.53
C PHE A 22 13.85 -14.75 10.02
N ASP A 23 14.56 -15.57 9.24
CA ASP A 23 14.28 -15.72 7.79
C ASP A 23 13.00 -16.51 7.54
N THR A 24 12.62 -17.42 8.45
CA THR A 24 11.40 -18.25 8.34
C THR A 24 10.11 -17.47 8.66
N LEU A 25 10.21 -16.24 9.17
CA LEU A 25 9.07 -15.34 9.42
C LEU A 25 8.92 -14.23 8.38
N LYS A 26 9.66 -14.27 7.27
CA LYS A 26 9.24 -13.60 6.04
C LYS A 26 8.03 -14.33 5.49
N SER A 27 6.89 -14.13 6.15
CA SER A 27 5.60 -14.23 5.50
C SER A 27 5.72 -13.42 4.21
N GLU A 28 5.68 -14.12 3.07
CA GLU A 28 5.46 -13.52 1.76
C GLU A 28 4.05 -12.93 1.79
N SER A 29 3.86 -11.82 2.51
CA SER A 29 2.64 -11.07 2.46
C SER A 29 2.57 -10.56 1.02
N ARG A 30 1.77 -11.23 0.19
CA ARG A 30 1.38 -10.69 -1.11
C ARG A 30 0.60 -9.43 -0.82
N VAL A 31 1.31 -8.30 -0.78
CA VAL A 31 0.68 -6.98 -0.74
C VAL A 31 -0.19 -6.92 -1.99
N GLN A 32 -1.50 -6.84 -1.80
CA GLN A 32 -2.40 -6.72 -2.94
C GLN A 32 -1.97 -5.50 -3.75
N PRO A 33 -1.95 -5.57 -5.09
CA PRO A 33 -1.50 -4.43 -5.88
C PRO A 33 -2.36 -3.23 -5.56
N ALA A 34 -1.72 -2.09 -5.25
CA ALA A 34 -2.45 -0.87 -4.92
C ALA A 34 -3.30 -0.40 -6.11
N ARG A 35 -4.47 0.15 -5.82
CA ARG A 35 -5.32 0.80 -6.83
C ARG A 35 -4.63 2.09 -7.31
N PRO A 36 -4.54 2.34 -8.62
CA PRO A 36 -4.00 3.59 -9.14
C PRO A 36 -4.79 4.78 -8.63
N PHE A 37 -4.06 5.80 -8.20
CA PHE A 37 -4.60 7.06 -7.72
C PHE A 37 -3.75 8.21 -8.21
N ILE A 38 -4.35 9.39 -8.26
CA ILE A 38 -3.64 10.65 -8.48
C ILE A 38 -3.73 11.49 -7.21
N GLN A 39 -2.69 12.27 -6.98
CA GLN A 39 -2.74 13.34 -5.99
C GLN A 39 -3.25 14.61 -6.66
N THR A 40 -4.23 15.24 -6.03
CA THR A 40 -4.85 16.46 -6.53
C THR A 40 -3.95 17.68 -6.28
N ARG A 41 -4.12 18.70 -7.10
CA ARG A 41 -3.42 19.98 -7.01
C ARG A 41 -4.38 21.07 -6.55
N TYR A 42 -3.79 22.22 -6.23
CA TYR A 42 -4.58 23.39 -5.88
C TYR A 42 -5.39 23.87 -7.08
N GLY A 43 -6.70 23.98 -6.89
CA GLY A 43 -7.63 24.40 -7.94
C GLY A 43 -8.10 23.27 -8.86
N ASP A 44 -7.71 22.01 -8.61
CA ASP A 44 -8.28 20.89 -9.34
C ASP A 44 -9.75 20.69 -8.97
N ASP A 45 -10.55 20.36 -9.97
CA ASP A 45 -11.94 19.94 -9.80
C ASP A 45 -12.13 18.49 -10.32
N CYS A 46 -13.22 17.85 -9.91
CA CYS A 46 -13.52 16.49 -10.35
C CYS A 46 -13.68 16.37 -11.88
N GLU A 47 -14.10 17.43 -12.57
CA GLU A 47 -14.42 17.40 -14.00
C GLU A 47 -13.15 17.44 -14.86
N ALA A 48 -12.22 18.33 -14.53
CA ALA A 48 -10.87 18.41 -15.08
C ALA A 48 -10.10 17.12 -14.83
N ILE A 49 -10.19 16.56 -13.63
CA ILE A 49 -9.59 15.27 -13.31
C ILE A 49 -10.23 14.15 -14.15
N ALA A 50 -11.55 14.12 -14.27
CA ALA A 50 -12.25 13.11 -15.06
C ALA A 50 -11.81 13.15 -16.53
N ALA A 51 -11.72 14.34 -17.12
CA ALA A 51 -11.26 14.52 -18.50
C ALA A 51 -9.80 14.08 -18.71
N GLN A 52 -8.94 14.27 -17.69
CA GLN A 52 -7.53 13.90 -17.74
C GLN A 52 -7.31 12.39 -17.58
N VAL A 53 -8.06 11.76 -16.66
CA VAL A 53 -7.84 10.37 -16.26
C VAL A 53 -8.59 9.40 -17.17
N LEU A 54 -9.81 9.74 -17.56
CA LEU A 54 -10.71 8.87 -18.31
C LEU A 54 -10.98 9.46 -19.70
N THR A 55 -9.94 9.55 -20.53
CA THR A 55 -10.02 10.15 -21.87
C THR A 55 -10.85 9.32 -22.86
N ASP A 56 -11.04 8.02 -22.58
CA ASP A 56 -11.75 7.09 -23.46
C ASP A 56 -13.28 7.15 -23.33
N VAL A 57 -13.81 7.83 -22.30
CA VAL A 57 -15.25 7.94 -22.04
C VAL A 57 -15.72 9.40 -22.08
N PRO A 58 -17.00 9.65 -22.41
CA PRO A 58 -17.57 10.99 -22.36
C PRO A 58 -17.41 11.62 -20.97
N VAL A 59 -17.12 12.92 -20.92
CA VAL A 59 -16.82 13.66 -19.66
C VAL A 59 -17.89 13.46 -18.58
N GLN A 60 -19.17 13.46 -18.95
CA GLN A 60 -20.26 13.25 -17.98
C GLN A 60 -20.27 11.83 -17.38
N GLU A 61 -19.99 10.80 -18.18
CA GLU A 61 -19.90 9.43 -17.69
C GLU A 61 -18.62 9.22 -16.87
N ALA A 62 -17.50 9.80 -17.31
CA ALA A 62 -16.24 9.84 -16.59
C ALA A 62 -16.42 10.46 -15.19
N LEU A 63 -17.11 11.60 -15.13
CA LEU A 63 -17.39 12.30 -13.88
C LEU A 63 -18.25 11.45 -12.94
N GLN A 64 -19.31 10.82 -13.43
CA GLN A 64 -20.15 9.95 -12.60
C GLN A 64 -19.38 8.74 -12.05
N GLN A 65 -18.55 8.11 -12.87
CA GLN A 65 -17.68 7.01 -12.44
C GLN A 65 -16.70 7.48 -11.37
N LEU A 66 -16.01 8.59 -11.62
CA LEU A 66 -15.05 9.17 -10.68
C LEU A 66 -15.71 9.53 -9.34
N GLN A 67 -16.90 10.10 -9.36
CA GLN A 67 -17.69 10.40 -8.16
C GLN A 67 -18.07 9.13 -7.40
N SER A 68 -18.58 8.11 -8.09
CA SER A 68 -18.94 6.83 -7.50
C SER A 68 -17.74 6.10 -6.88
N TRP A 69 -16.55 6.29 -7.44
CA TRP A 69 -15.31 5.69 -6.97
C TRP A 69 -14.67 6.41 -5.79
N ASN A 70 -15.01 7.70 -5.62
CA ASN A 70 -14.42 8.62 -4.65
C ASN A 70 -15.48 9.24 -3.72
N LEU A 71 -16.44 8.41 -3.26
CA LEU A 71 -17.55 8.86 -2.41
C LEU A 71 -17.09 9.61 -1.14
N PHE A 72 -15.90 9.32 -0.62
CA PHE A 72 -15.34 10.03 0.54
C PHE A 72 -15.06 11.52 0.27
N LEU A 73 -14.83 11.92 -0.99
CA LEU A 73 -14.72 13.32 -1.39
C LEU A 73 -16.12 13.93 -1.56
N ILE A 74 -17.02 13.20 -2.21
CA ILE A 74 -18.36 13.71 -2.57
C ILE A 74 -19.25 13.90 -1.34
N LEU A 75 -19.17 12.98 -0.38
CA LEU A 75 -19.97 13.02 0.86
C LEU A 75 -19.36 13.91 1.94
N ARG A 76 -18.27 14.63 1.64
CA ARG A 76 -17.62 15.53 2.58
C ARG A 76 -18.56 16.71 2.93
N PRO A 77 -18.75 17.02 4.22
CA PRO A 77 -19.47 18.23 4.63
C PRO A 77 -18.81 19.47 4.05
N GLY A 78 -19.58 20.31 3.36
CA GLY A 78 -19.06 21.47 2.61
C GLY A 78 -19.02 21.28 1.09
N GLY A 79 -19.41 20.10 0.59
CA GLY A 79 -19.72 19.87 -0.83
C GLY A 79 -18.46 19.69 -1.68
N ALA A 80 -18.04 18.43 -1.89
CA ALA A 80 -17.07 17.97 -2.90
C ALA A 80 -15.79 18.82 -3.13
N SER A 81 -15.43 19.70 -2.20
CA SER A 81 -14.26 20.57 -2.33
C SER A 81 -13.01 19.70 -2.26
N ILE A 82 -12.34 19.57 -3.40
CA ILE A 82 -11.04 18.93 -3.52
C ILE A 82 -10.00 19.85 -2.92
N THR A 83 -9.16 19.28 -2.06
CA THR A 83 -7.97 19.91 -1.50
C THR A 83 -6.73 19.30 -2.13
N PRO A 84 -5.57 19.96 -2.12
CA PRO A 84 -4.32 19.40 -2.69
C PRO A 84 -3.76 18.17 -1.95
N SER A 85 -4.32 17.88 -0.78
CA SER A 85 -3.95 16.71 0.03
C SER A 85 -4.85 15.50 -0.25
N ASP A 86 -5.88 15.67 -1.08
CA ASP A 86 -6.77 14.59 -1.44
C ASP A 86 -6.13 13.66 -2.47
N ILE A 87 -6.59 12.42 -2.45
CA ILE A 87 -6.29 11.44 -3.48
C ILE A 87 -7.55 11.15 -4.25
N VAL A 88 -7.42 10.93 -5.55
CA VAL A 88 -8.53 10.53 -6.42
C VAL A 88 -8.16 9.23 -7.09
N PHE A 89 -8.98 8.21 -6.89
CA PHE A 89 -8.83 6.92 -7.54
C PHE A 89 -9.30 6.99 -8.99
N SER A 90 -8.49 6.40 -9.88
CA SER A 90 -8.66 6.44 -11.34
C SER A 90 -9.24 5.15 -11.94
N GLU A 91 -9.28 4.07 -11.17
CA GLU A 91 -9.87 2.78 -11.55
C GLU A 91 -11.06 2.48 -10.65
N PRO A 92 -11.99 1.56 -10.97
CA PRO A 92 -13.04 1.13 -10.04
C PRO A 92 -12.49 0.43 -8.78
N PRO A 93 -13.29 0.35 -7.69
CA PRO A 93 -12.96 -0.49 -6.53
C PRO A 93 -12.74 -1.94 -6.99
N ARG A 94 -11.67 -2.57 -6.52
CA ARG A 94 -11.41 -3.97 -6.83
C ARG A 94 -12.31 -4.83 -5.95
N VAL A 95 -13.04 -5.75 -6.57
CA VAL A 95 -13.76 -6.79 -5.84
C VAL A 95 -12.70 -7.76 -5.32
N GLU A 96 -12.74 -8.11 -4.03
CA GLU A 96 -11.91 -9.19 -3.51
C GLU A 96 -12.30 -10.46 -4.27
N ALA A 97 -11.32 -11.10 -4.91
CA ALA A 97 -11.49 -12.35 -5.66
C ALA A 97 -11.47 -13.56 -4.73
#